data_AF-A0A925EYL4-F1
#
_entry.id   AF-A0A925EYL4-F1
#
_cell.length_a   1.000
_cell.length_b   1.000
_cell.length_c   1.000
_cell.angle_alpha   90.00
_cell.angle_beta   90.00
_cell.angle_gamma   90.00
#
_symmetry.space_group_name_H-M   'P 1'
#
loop_
_entity.id
_entity.type
_entity.pdbx_description
1 polymer ?
#
loop_
_entity_poly.entity_id
_entity_poly.type
_entity_poly.pdbx_seq_one_letter_code
_entity_poly.pdbx_strand_id
1 'polypeptide(L)'
;MKEPVYIFNNTAARDITLTVHSWLKDQTGTISIPLPKGWKSTPQSIDFSISQKGESKEFVFSITPPEKGEEIYITPEIRSNGKIYRDQLIDISYDHIPFQTVVMKAEAKLSRIDIAIKGKRVAYVMGAGDDIPISLRQIGYEVDLVKAEDISHYKLAAYDALIMGVRAYNTVEALKFKQKDIINFVAEGGTVIVQYNTAGGLVTKDVGPYPFTISRKRVSVEEAEIRFLNPEHELLNRPNKITSKDFEGWVQERGLYFPEEWDTNYTPILSSNDPGENPNNGMLLVAKHGDGHFIYTGLSFFRELPAGVSGAFRLFANLISIGKDVQP
;
A
#
# COMPACT_ATOMS: atom_id res chain seq x y z
N MET A 1 11.17 -13.22 -9.12
CA MET A 1 9.96 -12.54 -9.61
C MET A 1 10.19 -11.04 -9.49
N LYS A 2 9.63 -10.23 -10.39
CA LYS A 2 9.88 -8.78 -10.34
C LYS A 2 9.31 -8.12 -9.09
N GLU A 3 8.10 -8.49 -8.71
CA GLU A 3 7.44 -8.05 -7.48
C GLU A 3 7.30 -9.21 -6.49
N PRO A 4 7.39 -8.96 -5.17
CA PRO A 4 7.09 -9.94 -4.13
C PRO A 4 5.58 -10.13 -3.89
N VAL A 5 4.75 -9.18 -4.33
CA VAL A 5 3.30 -9.17 -4.13
C VAL A 5 2.60 -8.69 -5.40
N TYR A 6 1.59 -9.45 -5.85
CA TYR A 6 0.71 -9.10 -6.95
C TYR A 6 -0.74 -9.05 -6.48
N ILE A 7 -1.37 -7.90 -6.65
CA ILE A 7 -2.77 -7.68 -6.33
C ILE A 7 -3.63 -7.79 -7.59
N PHE A 8 -4.78 -8.45 -7.43
CA PHE A 8 -5.84 -8.57 -8.42
C PHE A 8 -7.13 -8.00 -7.82
N ASN A 9 -7.56 -6.84 -8.31
CA ASN A 9 -8.80 -6.18 -7.88
C ASN A 9 -10.05 -6.70 -8.65
N ASN A 10 -9.85 -7.56 -9.65
CA ASN A 10 -10.89 -8.17 -10.45
C ASN A 10 -10.39 -9.52 -11.02
N THR A 11 -11.14 -10.11 -11.96
CA THR A 11 -10.80 -11.40 -12.60
C THR A 11 -9.94 -11.27 -13.86
N ALA A 12 -9.44 -10.08 -14.18
CA ALA A 12 -8.57 -9.89 -15.33
C ALA A 12 -7.22 -10.55 -15.09
N ALA A 13 -6.64 -11.08 -16.16
CA ALA A 13 -5.31 -11.65 -16.11
C ALA A 13 -4.25 -10.55 -15.93
N ARG A 14 -3.18 -10.87 -15.21
CA ARG A 14 -2.02 -10.00 -15.04
C ARG A 14 -0.74 -10.76 -15.33
N ASP A 15 0.17 -10.07 -16.01
CA ASP A 15 1.47 -10.63 -16.35
C ASP A 15 2.40 -10.63 -15.14
N ILE A 16 3.02 -11.78 -14.90
CA ILE A 16 4.09 -12.00 -13.94
C ILE A 16 5.36 -12.34 -14.72
N THR A 17 6.39 -11.53 -14.52
CA THR A 17 7.71 -11.74 -15.14
C THR A 17 8.63 -12.51 -14.21
N LEU A 18 9.15 -13.63 -14.71
CA LEU A 18 10.20 -14.43 -14.09
C LEU A 18 11.53 -14.17 -14.78
N THR A 19 12.53 -13.74 -14.03
CA THR A 19 13.91 -13.65 -14.51
C THR A 19 14.64 -14.93 -14.09
N VAL A 20 15.14 -15.69 -15.05
CA VAL A 20 15.96 -16.89 -14.81
C VAL A 20 17.40 -16.57 -15.14
N HIS A 21 18.27 -16.72 -14.14
CA HIS A 21 19.71 -16.53 -14.27
C HIS A 21 20.41 -17.89 -14.35
N SER A 22 21.22 -18.10 -15.40
CA SER A 22 22.01 -19.33 -15.55
C SER A 22 23.44 -19.15 -15.05
N TRP A 23 23.87 -20.04 -14.15
CA TRP A 23 25.26 -20.08 -13.67
C TRP A 23 26.16 -21.05 -14.45
N LEU A 24 25.58 -21.75 -15.43
CA LEU A 24 26.25 -22.70 -16.31
C LEU A 24 25.98 -22.32 -17.77
N LYS A 25 26.83 -22.80 -18.68
CA LYS A 25 26.59 -22.69 -20.13
C LYS A 25 25.57 -23.74 -20.60
N ASP A 26 24.94 -23.49 -21.74
CA ASP A 26 24.12 -24.45 -22.48
C ASP A 26 23.02 -25.13 -21.64
N GLN A 27 22.31 -24.35 -20.82
CA GLN A 27 21.22 -24.85 -20.01
C GLN A 27 19.91 -24.85 -20.80
N THR A 28 19.17 -25.95 -20.70
CA THR A 28 17.83 -26.09 -21.28
C THR A 28 16.89 -26.64 -20.23
N GLY A 29 15.60 -26.34 -20.36
CA GLY A 29 14.61 -26.83 -19.42
C GLY A 29 13.25 -26.22 -19.64
N THR A 30 12.40 -26.35 -18.63
CA THR A 30 11.03 -25.84 -18.64
C THR A 30 10.79 -25.06 -17.36
N ILE A 31 10.14 -23.90 -17.48
CA ILE A 31 9.72 -23.05 -16.37
C ILE A 31 8.21 -23.14 -16.25
N SER A 32 7.67 -23.22 -15.04
CA SER A 32 6.24 -23.16 -14.77
C SER A 32 5.94 -22.48 -13.44
N ILE A 33 4.68 -22.06 -13.26
CA ILE A 33 4.16 -21.57 -12.00
C ILE A 33 3.05 -22.52 -11.56
N PRO A 34 3.32 -23.47 -10.64
CA PRO A 34 2.27 -24.30 -10.07
C PRO A 34 1.24 -23.42 -9.35
N LEU A 35 -0.03 -23.61 -9.69
CA LEU A 35 -1.14 -22.84 -9.15
C LEU A 35 -2.22 -23.76 -8.56
N PRO A 36 -2.87 -23.37 -7.46
CA PRO A 36 -3.99 -24.12 -6.91
C PRO A 36 -5.23 -24.02 -7.80
N LYS A 37 -6.23 -24.84 -7.51
CA LYS A 37 -7.49 -24.86 -8.25
C LYS A 37 -8.15 -23.48 -8.23
N GLY A 38 -8.52 -22.97 -9.41
CA GLY A 38 -9.18 -21.68 -9.58
C GLY A 38 -8.26 -20.63 -10.21
N TRP A 39 -6.98 -20.65 -9.85
CA TRP A 39 -5.94 -19.85 -10.49
C TRP A 39 -5.49 -20.51 -11.79
N LYS A 40 -5.22 -19.70 -12.82
CA LYS A 40 -4.75 -20.19 -14.13
C LYS A 40 -3.52 -19.44 -14.58
N SER A 41 -2.61 -20.14 -15.24
CA SER A 41 -1.44 -19.55 -15.90
C SER A 41 -1.52 -19.79 -17.40
N THR A 42 -1.26 -18.75 -18.18
CA THR A 42 -1.11 -18.82 -19.63
C THR A 42 0.23 -18.21 -20.05
N PRO A 43 1.16 -18.97 -20.64
CA PRO A 43 1.11 -20.42 -20.82
C PRO A 43 1.21 -21.19 -19.48
N GLN A 44 0.97 -22.51 -19.49
CA GLN A 44 1.15 -23.34 -18.29
C GLN A 44 2.64 -23.58 -17.98
N SER A 45 3.47 -23.62 -19.03
CA SER A 45 4.91 -23.76 -18.94
C SER A 45 5.57 -23.13 -20.16
N ILE A 46 6.84 -22.74 -20.01
CA ILE A 46 7.66 -22.20 -21.09
C ILE A 46 8.98 -22.98 -21.13
N ASP A 47 9.30 -23.56 -22.28
CA ASP A 47 10.62 -24.13 -22.52
C ASP A 47 11.65 -23.02 -22.73
N PHE A 48 12.85 -23.22 -22.20
CA PHE A 48 13.94 -22.27 -22.33
C PHE A 48 15.23 -22.92 -22.80
N SER A 49 16.07 -22.09 -23.41
CA SER A 49 17.47 -22.37 -23.68
C SER A 49 18.28 -21.12 -23.35
N ILE A 50 19.31 -21.27 -22.51
CA ILE A 50 20.25 -20.22 -22.11
C ILE A 50 21.65 -20.73 -22.46
N SER A 51 22.31 -20.06 -23.40
CA SER A 51 23.56 -20.56 -23.99
C SER A 51 24.77 -20.13 -23.18
N GLN A 52 24.76 -18.92 -22.64
CA GLN A 52 25.94 -18.37 -21.96
C GLN A 52 25.87 -18.52 -20.44
N LYS A 53 27.03 -18.74 -19.84
CA LYS A 53 27.19 -18.66 -18.38
C LYS A 53 27.00 -17.20 -17.94
N GLY A 54 26.16 -16.97 -16.93
CA GLY A 54 25.83 -15.65 -16.41
C GLY A 54 24.70 -14.95 -17.18
N GLU A 55 24.15 -15.57 -18.21
CA GLU A 55 23.03 -15.00 -18.98
C GLU A 55 21.73 -15.09 -18.16
N SER A 56 20.93 -14.02 -18.23
CA SER A 56 19.59 -13.96 -17.67
C SER A 56 18.56 -13.80 -18.78
N LYS A 57 17.43 -14.49 -18.65
CA LYS A 57 16.28 -14.36 -19.55
C LYS A 57 15.00 -14.11 -18.76
N GLU A 58 14.13 -13.31 -19.34
CA GLU A 58 12.81 -13.02 -18.79
C GLU A 58 11.74 -13.88 -19.46
N PHE A 59 10.81 -14.39 -18.67
CA PHE A 59 9.70 -15.23 -19.07
C PHE A 59 8.42 -14.67 -18.48
N VAL A 60 7.39 -14.49 -19.30
CA VAL A 60 6.15 -13.85 -18.89
C VAL A 60 5.03 -14.88 -18.82
N PHE A 61 4.35 -14.93 -17.68
CA PHE A 61 3.17 -15.74 -17.45
C PHE A 61 1.98 -14.84 -17.18
N SER A 62 0.91 -14.98 -17.95
CA SER A 62 -0.34 -14.27 -17.70
C SER A 62 -1.18 -15.09 -16.71
N ILE A 63 -1.33 -14.56 -15.49
CA ILE A 63 -2.01 -15.24 -14.38
C ILE A 63 -3.43 -14.70 -14.26
N THR A 64 -4.42 -15.59 -14.28
CA THR A 64 -5.84 -15.26 -14.06
C THR A 64 -6.26 -15.72 -12.66
N PRO A 65 -6.80 -14.83 -11.82
CA PRO A 65 -7.26 -15.18 -10.47
C PRO A 65 -8.66 -15.84 -10.49
N PRO A 66 -9.08 -16.47 -9.39
CA PRO A 66 -10.45 -16.95 -9.23
C PRO A 66 -11.45 -15.80 -9.10
N GLU A 67 -12.74 -16.12 -9.19
CA GLU A 67 -13.82 -15.15 -9.00
C GLU A 67 -13.92 -14.63 -7.56
N LYS A 68 -13.70 -15.50 -6.57
CA LYS A 68 -13.78 -15.15 -5.15
C LYS A 68 -12.44 -14.63 -4.64
N GLY A 69 -12.49 -13.77 -3.63
CA GLY A 69 -11.29 -13.36 -2.88
C GLY A 69 -10.50 -14.56 -2.35
N GLU A 70 -9.20 -14.59 -2.65
CA GLU A 70 -8.27 -15.64 -2.21
C GLU A 70 -6.84 -15.09 -2.19
N GLU A 71 -6.08 -15.47 -1.16
CA GLU A 71 -4.66 -15.16 -1.04
C GLU A 71 -3.84 -16.44 -1.12
N ILE A 72 -2.82 -16.47 -1.98
CA ILE A 72 -1.95 -17.62 -2.17
C ILE A 72 -0.49 -17.20 -2.25
N TYR A 73 0.42 -18.11 -1.90
CA TYR A 73 1.84 -17.98 -2.18
C TYR A 73 2.21 -18.90 -3.34
N ILE A 74 2.90 -18.36 -4.33
CA ILE A 74 3.38 -19.11 -5.49
C ILE A 74 4.89 -19.27 -5.42
N THR A 75 5.37 -20.40 -5.92
CA THR A 75 6.81 -20.68 -6.05
C THR A 75 7.04 -21.23 -7.45
N PRO A 76 7.61 -20.42 -8.37
CA PRO A 76 7.95 -20.91 -9.70
C PRO A 76 8.90 -22.11 -9.65
N GLU A 77 8.74 -23.01 -10.60
CA GLU A 77 9.59 -24.19 -10.76
C GLU A 77 10.38 -24.09 -12.06
N ILE A 78 11.67 -24.34 -11.98
CA ILE A 78 12.53 -24.53 -13.14
C ILE A 78 12.97 -25.99 -13.16
N ARG A 79 12.62 -26.72 -14.21
CA ARG A 79 13.05 -28.10 -14.43
C ARG A 79 14.18 -28.13 -15.44
N SER A 80 15.37 -28.55 -15.03
CA SER A 80 16.54 -28.66 -15.92
C SER A 80 17.43 -29.81 -15.45
N ASN A 81 17.95 -30.62 -16.39
CA ASN A 81 18.84 -31.75 -16.10
C ASN A 81 18.32 -32.71 -15.01
N GLY A 82 17.02 -32.98 -15.00
CA GLY A 82 16.36 -33.86 -14.01
C GLY A 82 16.23 -33.26 -12.60
N LYS A 83 16.60 -31.99 -12.39
CA LYS A 83 16.46 -31.27 -11.11
C LYS A 83 15.35 -30.22 -11.20
N ILE A 84 14.76 -29.91 -10.04
CA ILE A 84 13.79 -28.82 -9.88
C ILE A 84 14.41 -27.74 -9.01
N TYR A 85 14.45 -26.51 -9.52
CA TYR A 85 14.93 -25.34 -8.80
C TYR A 85 13.74 -24.45 -8.44
N ARG A 86 13.75 -23.96 -7.19
CA ARG A 86 12.70 -23.11 -6.61
C ARG A 86 13.27 -21.94 -5.82
N ASP A 87 14.58 -21.74 -5.89
CA ASP A 87 15.29 -20.75 -5.09
C ASP A 87 15.61 -19.52 -5.95
N GLN A 88 15.68 -18.38 -5.27
CA GLN A 88 16.23 -17.13 -5.78
C GLN A 88 17.51 -16.79 -5.02
N LEU A 89 18.39 -16.08 -5.71
CA LEU A 89 19.60 -15.47 -5.15
C LEU A 89 19.33 -13.98 -5.01
N ILE A 90 19.50 -13.45 -3.80
CA ILE A 90 19.38 -12.03 -3.51
C ILE A 90 20.75 -11.53 -3.10
N ASP A 91 21.27 -10.59 -3.88
CA ASP A 91 22.50 -9.88 -3.56
C ASP A 91 22.16 -8.64 -2.71
N ILE A 92 22.76 -8.57 -1.53
CA ILE A 92 22.65 -7.45 -0.60
C ILE A 92 23.96 -6.67 -0.70
N SER A 93 23.88 -5.51 -1.33
CA SER A 93 25.04 -4.65 -1.58
C SER A 93 24.69 -3.19 -1.25
N TYR A 94 25.21 -2.71 -0.12
CA TYR A 94 25.16 -1.30 0.26
C TYR A 94 26.56 -0.84 0.66
N ASP A 95 26.88 0.43 0.42
CA ASP A 95 28.22 0.99 0.66
C ASP A 95 28.74 0.79 2.10
N HIS A 96 27.83 0.62 3.06
CA HIS A 96 28.11 0.55 4.49
C HIS A 96 28.03 -0.87 5.08
N ILE A 97 27.78 -1.91 4.27
CA ILE A 97 27.84 -3.31 4.72
C ILE A 97 28.61 -4.19 3.72
N PRO A 98 29.24 -5.30 4.16
CA PRO A 98 29.84 -6.26 3.24
C PRO A 98 28.80 -6.84 2.26
N PHE A 99 29.23 -7.06 1.02
CA PHE A 99 28.43 -7.78 0.01
C PHE A 99 28.06 -9.16 0.54
N GLN A 100 26.77 -9.49 0.47
CA GLN A 100 26.23 -10.76 0.91
C GLN A 100 25.29 -11.30 -0.16
N THR A 101 25.30 -12.62 -0.36
CA THR A 101 24.34 -13.29 -1.22
C THR A 101 23.51 -14.24 -0.37
N VAL A 102 22.19 -14.11 -0.44
CA VAL A 102 21.24 -14.95 0.29
C VAL A 102 20.51 -15.84 -0.71
N VAL A 103 20.51 -17.14 -0.44
CA VAL A 103 19.67 -18.11 -1.15
C VAL A 103 18.39 -18.30 -0.34
N MET A 104 17.25 -18.06 -0.96
CA MET A 104 15.96 -18.32 -0.34
C MET A 104 14.96 -18.77 -1.39
N LYS A 105 13.82 -19.29 -0.94
CA LYS A 105 12.73 -19.70 -1.83
C LYS A 105 12.28 -18.51 -2.69
N ALA A 106 12.14 -18.73 -4.00
CA ALA A 106 11.58 -17.77 -4.94
C ALA A 106 10.06 -17.75 -4.77
N GLU A 107 9.57 -16.95 -3.81
CA GLU A 107 8.16 -16.89 -3.44
C GLU A 107 7.57 -15.51 -3.71
N ALA A 108 6.31 -15.47 -4.12
CA ALA A 108 5.52 -14.25 -4.21
C ALA A 108 4.09 -14.51 -3.74
N LYS A 109 3.48 -13.47 -3.18
CA LYS A 109 2.06 -13.48 -2.78
C LYS A 109 1.20 -13.04 -3.97
N LEU A 110 0.16 -13.80 -4.29
CA LEU A 110 -0.94 -13.36 -5.14
C LEU A 110 -2.16 -13.11 -4.26
N SER A 111 -2.78 -11.94 -4.36
CA SER A 111 -3.97 -11.59 -3.60
C SER A 111 -5.08 -11.14 -4.52
N ARG A 112 -6.13 -11.97 -4.64
CA ARG A 112 -7.41 -11.57 -5.25
C ARG A 112 -8.25 -10.92 -4.16
N ILE A 113 -8.45 -9.62 -4.28
CA ILE A 113 -9.16 -8.81 -3.28
C ILE A 113 -10.52 -8.42 -3.82
N ASP A 114 -11.60 -8.76 -3.11
CA ASP A 114 -12.91 -8.19 -3.37
C ASP A 114 -12.94 -6.75 -2.87
N ILE A 115 -12.70 -5.82 -3.79
CA ILE A 115 -12.56 -4.40 -3.52
C ILE A 115 -13.34 -3.58 -4.55
N ALA A 116 -14.08 -2.60 -4.06
CA ALA A 116 -14.60 -1.51 -4.85
C ALA A 116 -13.73 -0.28 -4.62
N ILE A 117 -13.50 0.49 -5.69
CA ILE A 117 -12.78 1.76 -5.64
C ILE A 117 -13.67 2.88 -6.18
N LYS A 118 -13.54 4.08 -5.63
CA LYS A 118 -14.06 5.32 -6.20
C LYS A 118 -12.97 6.39 -6.18
N GLY A 119 -13.14 7.39 -7.04
CA GLY A 119 -12.01 8.18 -7.48
C GLY A 119 -11.11 7.37 -8.42
N LYS A 120 -10.38 8.07 -9.25
CA LYS A 120 -9.56 7.48 -10.30
C LYS A 120 -8.13 7.99 -10.24
N ARG A 121 -7.95 9.31 -10.13
CA ARG A 121 -6.64 9.95 -10.23
C ARG A 121 -6.25 10.61 -8.93
N VAL A 122 -5.13 10.19 -8.35
CA VAL A 122 -4.65 10.69 -7.05
C VAL A 122 -3.27 11.31 -7.18
N ALA A 123 -3.07 12.44 -6.51
CA ALA A 123 -1.77 13.06 -6.35
C ALA A 123 -1.09 12.49 -5.11
N TYR A 124 0.17 12.09 -5.22
CA TYR A 124 0.97 11.57 -4.11
C TYR A 124 2.23 12.38 -3.93
N VAL A 125 2.40 12.98 -2.74
CA VAL A 125 3.62 13.69 -2.36
C VAL A 125 4.49 12.73 -1.56
N MET A 126 5.61 12.30 -2.15
CA MET A 126 6.56 11.41 -1.48
C MET A 126 7.18 12.08 -0.26
N GLY A 127 7.25 11.35 0.85
CA GLY A 127 8.01 11.77 2.04
C GLY A 127 9.39 11.10 2.09
N ALA A 128 9.66 10.33 3.15
CA ALA A 128 10.94 9.64 3.33
C ALA A 128 11.16 8.44 2.38
N GLY A 129 10.14 8.07 1.60
CA GLY A 129 10.12 6.89 0.74
C GLY A 129 9.20 5.79 1.30
N ASP A 130 8.34 5.26 0.44
CA ASP A 130 7.42 4.15 0.72
C ASP A 130 6.90 3.57 -0.62
N ASP A 131 6.31 2.37 -0.57
CA ASP A 131 5.80 1.66 -1.76
C ASP A 131 4.26 1.75 -1.90
N ILE A 132 3.62 2.71 -1.21
CA ILE A 132 2.17 2.90 -1.30
C ILE A 132 1.74 3.29 -2.73
N PRO A 133 2.42 4.20 -3.46
CA PRO A 133 2.04 4.51 -4.84
C PRO A 133 2.03 3.29 -5.76
N ILE A 134 3.00 2.38 -5.59
CA ILE A 134 3.07 1.14 -6.37
C ILE A 134 1.85 0.28 -6.05
N SER A 135 1.56 0.11 -4.76
CA SER A 135 0.43 -0.67 -4.25
C SER A 135 -0.91 -0.14 -4.77
N LEU A 136 -1.14 1.18 -4.72
CA LEU A 136 -2.38 1.81 -5.20
C LEU A 136 -2.59 1.64 -6.71
N ARG A 137 -1.52 1.69 -7.52
CA ARG A 137 -1.61 1.38 -8.95
C ARG A 137 -2.05 -0.06 -9.21
N GLN A 138 -1.65 -1.01 -8.36
CA GLN A 138 -2.05 -2.41 -8.52
C GLN A 138 -3.56 -2.63 -8.37
N ILE A 139 -4.25 -1.75 -7.63
CA ILE A 139 -5.71 -1.82 -7.45
C ILE A 139 -6.49 -0.87 -8.37
N GLY A 140 -5.82 -0.22 -9.34
CA GLY A 140 -6.48 0.51 -10.43
C GLY A 140 -6.50 2.04 -10.29
N TYR A 141 -5.84 2.63 -9.29
CA TYR A 141 -5.70 4.09 -9.22
C TYR A 141 -4.60 4.59 -10.18
N GLU A 142 -4.87 5.71 -10.84
CA GLU A 142 -3.86 6.51 -11.55
C GLU A 142 -3.13 7.39 -10.51
N VAL A 143 -1.92 6.99 -10.12
CA VAL A 143 -1.13 7.70 -9.10
C VAL A 143 -0.04 8.55 -9.74
N ASP A 144 -0.18 9.87 -9.66
CA ASP A 144 0.85 10.83 -10.06
C ASP A 144 1.70 11.23 -8.86
N LEU A 145 3.02 11.10 -9.00
CA LEU A 145 3.95 11.65 -8.02
C LEU A 145 4.05 13.16 -8.25
N VAL A 146 3.65 13.95 -7.25
CA VAL A 146 3.64 15.41 -7.30
C VAL A 146 4.69 15.95 -6.35
N LYS A 147 5.55 16.85 -6.84
CA LYS A 147 6.49 17.58 -5.99
C LYS A 147 5.72 18.61 -5.17
N ALA A 148 6.09 18.79 -3.90
CA ALA A 148 5.41 19.73 -3.02
C ALA A 148 5.42 21.16 -3.57
N GLU A 149 6.49 21.56 -4.26
CA GLU A 149 6.64 22.88 -4.88
C GLU A 149 5.57 23.16 -5.95
N ASP A 150 5.10 22.11 -6.63
CA ASP A 150 4.10 22.18 -7.71
C ASP A 150 2.65 22.22 -7.20
N ILE A 151 2.45 22.04 -5.89
CA ILE A 151 1.13 22.15 -5.27
C ILE A 151 0.57 23.56 -5.50
N SER A 152 -0.59 23.60 -6.11
CA SER A 152 -1.39 24.80 -6.36
C SER A 152 -2.84 24.38 -6.61
N HIS A 153 -3.77 25.31 -6.44
CA HIS A 153 -5.19 25.07 -6.75
C HIS A 153 -5.39 24.47 -8.16
N TYR A 154 -4.80 25.08 -9.20
CA TYR A 154 -4.92 24.60 -10.58
C TYR A 154 -4.37 23.19 -10.79
N LYS A 155 -3.27 22.84 -10.11
CA LYS A 155 -2.68 21.51 -10.20
C LYS A 155 -3.58 20.47 -9.52
N LEU A 156 -4.08 20.79 -8.32
CA LEU A 156 -4.86 19.86 -7.51
C LEU A 156 -6.27 19.60 -8.05
N ALA A 157 -6.84 20.54 -8.82
CA ALA A 157 -8.17 20.40 -9.42
C ALA A 157 -8.34 19.18 -10.35
N ALA A 158 -7.23 18.60 -10.84
CA ALA A 158 -7.26 17.40 -11.68
C ALA A 158 -7.31 16.08 -10.88
N TYR A 159 -7.31 16.13 -9.55
CA TYR A 159 -7.16 14.97 -8.68
C TYR A 159 -8.35 14.77 -7.75
N ASP A 160 -8.73 13.51 -7.59
CA ASP A 160 -9.76 13.06 -6.65
C ASP A 160 -9.29 13.16 -5.20
N ALA A 161 -8.01 12.94 -4.96
CA ALA A 161 -7.40 13.03 -3.64
C ALA A 161 -5.93 13.45 -3.73
N LEU A 162 -5.47 14.13 -2.68
CA LEU A 162 -4.06 14.43 -2.42
C LEU A 162 -3.59 13.61 -1.22
N ILE A 163 -2.56 12.80 -1.42
CA ILE A 163 -2.01 11.91 -0.40
C ILE A 163 -0.62 12.42 -0.04
N MET A 164 -0.41 12.68 1.25
CA MET A 164 0.92 12.93 1.81
C MET A 164 1.50 11.59 2.26
N GLY A 165 2.65 11.24 1.69
CA GLY A 165 3.35 10.01 2.00
C GLY A 165 3.98 9.99 3.39
N VAL A 166 4.59 8.85 3.72
CA VAL A 166 5.22 8.59 5.01
C VAL A 166 6.22 9.69 5.34
N ARG A 167 6.03 10.37 6.47
CA ARG A 167 6.90 11.45 6.96
C ARG A 167 7.03 12.65 6.02
N ALA A 168 6.09 12.87 5.11
CA ALA A 168 6.15 14.00 4.19
C ALA A 168 6.31 15.34 4.94
N TYR A 169 5.58 15.55 6.05
CA TYR A 169 5.74 16.75 6.87
C TYR A 169 7.00 16.75 7.75
N ASN A 170 7.77 15.66 7.82
CA ASN A 170 9.08 15.67 8.47
C ASN A 170 10.23 15.90 7.49
N THR A 171 10.06 15.59 6.19
CA THR A 171 11.17 15.57 5.23
C THR A 171 11.04 16.56 4.08
N VAL A 172 9.84 17.07 3.80
CA VAL A 172 9.58 17.93 2.63
C VAL A 172 9.37 19.37 3.08
N GLU A 173 10.44 20.17 3.11
CA GLU A 173 10.40 21.54 3.63
C GLU A 173 9.38 22.44 2.93
N ALA A 174 9.16 22.25 1.63
CA ALA A 174 8.24 23.09 0.85
C ALA A 174 6.79 23.02 1.35
N LEU A 175 6.38 21.94 2.03
CA LEU A 175 5.02 21.79 2.54
C LEU A 175 4.61 22.89 3.53
N LYS A 176 5.56 23.45 4.30
CA LYS A 176 5.25 24.56 5.23
C LYS A 176 4.73 25.82 4.52
N PHE A 177 5.03 25.97 3.23
CA PHE A 177 4.57 27.08 2.41
C PHE A 177 3.30 26.75 1.60
N LYS A 178 2.87 25.49 1.58
CA LYS A 178 1.76 24.99 0.74
C LYS A 178 0.49 24.70 1.51
N GLN A 179 0.50 24.82 2.85
CA GLN A 179 -0.67 24.51 3.68
C GLN A 179 -1.92 25.28 3.29
N LYS A 180 -1.77 26.55 2.87
CA LYS A 180 -2.92 27.33 2.40
C LYS A 180 -3.56 26.69 1.16
N ASP A 181 -2.76 26.29 0.17
CA ASP A 181 -3.27 25.64 -1.05
C ASP A 181 -3.89 24.27 -0.74
N ILE A 182 -3.28 23.52 0.17
CA ILE A 182 -3.76 22.19 0.59
C ILE A 182 -5.10 22.30 1.32
N ILE A 183 -5.23 23.22 2.27
CA ILE A 183 -6.48 23.44 3.03
C ILE A 183 -7.57 24.01 2.11
N ASN A 184 -7.23 24.91 1.19
CA ASN A 184 -8.18 25.40 0.18
C ASN A 184 -8.71 24.27 -0.70
N PHE A 185 -7.83 23.34 -1.13
CA PHE A 185 -8.28 22.16 -1.88
C PHE A 185 -9.28 21.32 -1.09
N VAL A 186 -9.08 21.14 0.23
CA VAL A 186 -10.09 20.49 1.08
C VAL A 186 -11.38 21.31 1.12
N ALA A 187 -11.29 22.63 1.35
CA ALA A 187 -12.45 23.51 1.43
C ALA A 187 -13.34 23.45 0.18
N GLU A 188 -12.73 23.26 -1.00
CA GLU A 188 -13.38 23.21 -2.30
C GLU A 188 -13.89 21.81 -2.71
N GLY A 189 -13.91 20.84 -1.79
CA GLY A 189 -14.43 19.49 -2.05
C GLY A 189 -13.36 18.40 -2.21
N GLY A 190 -12.08 18.78 -2.20
CA GLY A 190 -10.97 17.85 -2.29
C GLY A 190 -10.83 16.96 -1.05
N THR A 191 -10.20 15.79 -1.24
CA THR A 191 -9.83 14.89 -0.14
C THR A 191 -8.32 14.93 0.09
N VAL A 192 -7.88 15.23 1.31
CA VAL A 192 -6.47 15.15 1.70
C VAL A 192 -6.28 14.02 2.71
N ILE A 193 -5.35 13.11 2.43
CA ILE A 193 -4.96 12.02 3.33
C ILE A 193 -3.53 12.26 3.77
N VAL A 194 -3.32 12.49 5.06
CA VAL A 194 -1.99 12.61 5.67
C VAL A 194 -1.68 11.33 6.42
N GLN A 195 -0.64 10.65 5.96
CA GLN A 195 -0.16 9.41 6.57
C GLN A 195 1.02 9.70 7.49
N TYR A 196 1.09 8.97 8.61
CA TYR A 196 2.26 8.78 9.48
C TYR A 196 3.32 9.88 9.41
N ASN A 197 3.37 10.73 10.44
CA ASN A 197 4.50 11.64 10.66
C ASN A 197 5.02 11.45 12.08
N THR A 198 6.31 11.65 12.28
CA THR A 198 6.90 11.58 13.62
C THR A 198 6.55 12.85 14.40
N ALA A 199 6.35 12.71 15.72
CA ALA A 199 6.01 13.83 16.61
C ALA A 199 7.05 14.98 16.62
N GLY A 200 8.32 14.66 16.34
CA GLY A 200 9.40 15.64 16.24
C GLY A 200 9.77 15.98 14.80
N GLY A 201 10.29 17.20 14.59
CA GLY A 201 10.87 17.60 13.31
C GLY A 201 9.83 17.85 12.21
N LEU A 202 8.60 18.23 12.56
CA LEU A 202 7.62 18.66 11.57
C LEU A 202 8.04 20.01 10.98
N VAL A 203 7.91 20.17 9.67
CA VAL A 203 8.22 21.42 8.95
C VAL A 203 7.19 22.52 9.22
N THR A 204 6.01 22.14 9.73
CA THR A 204 4.92 23.03 10.16
C THR A 204 4.15 22.40 11.32
N LYS A 205 3.54 23.23 12.17
CA LYS A 205 2.60 22.79 13.21
C LYS A 205 1.18 22.64 12.69
N ASP A 206 0.85 23.34 11.60
CA ASP A 206 -0.51 23.41 11.05
C ASP A 206 -0.71 22.33 10.00
N VAL A 207 -0.62 21.05 10.38
CA VAL A 207 -0.65 19.90 9.45
C VAL A 207 -2.01 19.72 8.77
N GLY A 208 -3.10 20.08 9.45
CA GLY A 208 -4.47 19.99 8.95
C GLY A 208 -5.28 21.27 9.19
N PRO A 209 -6.57 21.28 8.77
CA PRO A 209 -7.44 22.46 8.85
C PRO A 209 -7.78 22.89 10.30
N TYR A 210 -7.70 21.95 11.25
CA TYR A 210 -7.92 22.20 12.67
C TYR A 210 -6.74 21.63 13.49
N PRO A 211 -6.46 22.14 14.69
CA PRO A 211 -5.30 21.72 15.47
C PRO A 211 -5.41 20.27 15.97
N PHE A 212 -4.30 19.54 15.91
CA PHE A 212 -4.09 18.26 16.58
C PHE A 212 -2.61 18.05 16.89
N THR A 213 -2.31 17.25 17.91
CA THR A 213 -0.94 17.00 18.39
C THR A 213 -0.56 15.55 18.12
N ILE A 214 0.42 15.36 17.23
CA ILE A 214 1.02 14.05 16.94
C ILE A 214 1.86 13.62 18.16
N SER A 215 1.50 12.49 18.76
CA SER A 215 2.20 11.94 19.93
C SER A 215 3.19 10.83 19.53
N ARG A 216 3.82 10.18 20.51
CA ARG A 216 4.64 8.97 20.30
C ARG A 216 3.88 7.66 20.56
N LYS A 217 2.56 7.73 20.77
CA LYS A 217 1.71 6.56 21.01
C LYS A 217 1.70 5.65 19.79
N ARG A 218 1.57 4.35 20.03
CA ARG A 218 1.66 3.30 19.04
C ARG A 218 0.84 2.09 19.47
N VAL A 219 0.63 1.17 18.53
CA VAL A 219 0.14 -0.19 18.79
C VAL A 219 1.03 -1.11 17.98
N SER A 220 1.93 -1.78 18.68
CA SER A 220 3.02 -2.58 18.12
C SER A 220 2.63 -4.05 17.94
N VAL A 221 1.57 -4.51 18.62
CA VAL A 221 1.06 -5.88 18.48
C VAL A 221 0.19 -5.97 17.24
N GLU A 222 0.60 -6.81 16.29
CA GLU A 222 -0.06 -7.04 14.99
C GLU A 222 -1.51 -7.51 15.16
N GLU A 223 -1.77 -8.32 16.18
CA GLU A 223 -3.09 -8.90 16.47
C GLU A 223 -3.95 -8.05 17.40
N ALA A 224 -3.48 -6.87 17.81
CA ALA A 224 -4.26 -6.00 18.69
C ALA A 224 -5.63 -5.71 18.08
N GLU A 225 -6.68 -5.81 18.91
CA GLU A 225 -8.05 -5.61 18.50
C GLU A 225 -8.25 -4.18 17.98
N ILE A 226 -8.87 -4.05 16.82
CA ILE A 226 -9.35 -2.77 16.30
C ILE A 226 -10.83 -2.61 16.65
N ARG A 227 -11.15 -1.55 17.38
CA ARG A 227 -12.51 -1.16 17.79
C ARG A 227 -13.00 -0.02 16.92
N PHE A 228 -14.26 -0.09 16.50
CA PHE A 228 -14.90 0.93 15.68
C PHE A 228 -15.60 1.95 16.58
N LEU A 229 -15.06 3.17 16.64
CA LEU A 229 -15.62 4.25 17.46
C LEU A 229 -16.86 4.87 16.82
N ASN A 230 -16.93 4.88 15.49
CA ASN A 230 -18.09 5.33 14.74
C ASN A 230 -18.45 4.29 13.64
N PRO A 231 -19.11 3.18 14.01
CA PRO A 231 -19.37 2.05 13.10
C PRO A 231 -20.21 2.38 11.86
N GLU A 232 -21.02 3.43 11.93
CA GLU A 232 -21.89 3.88 10.84
C GLU A 232 -21.21 4.91 9.92
N HIS A 233 -19.99 5.34 10.25
CA HIS A 233 -19.27 6.32 9.43
C HIS A 233 -18.97 5.79 8.03
N GLU A 234 -19.04 6.64 7.02
CA GLU A 234 -18.85 6.27 5.61
C GLU A 234 -17.52 5.55 5.37
N LEU A 235 -16.43 6.00 6.00
CA LEU A 235 -15.11 5.36 5.92
C LEU A 235 -15.10 3.86 6.30
N LEU A 236 -16.05 3.39 7.11
CA LEU A 236 -16.18 1.97 7.48
C LEU A 236 -17.24 1.23 6.65
N ASN A 237 -17.96 1.93 5.79
CA ASN A 237 -19.14 1.39 5.13
C ASN A 237 -19.12 1.51 3.60
N ARG A 238 -18.33 2.42 3.03
CA ARG A 238 -18.35 2.71 1.60
C ARG A 238 -16.98 3.09 1.01
N PRO A 239 -16.70 2.68 -0.24
CA PRO A 239 -17.49 1.73 -1.03
C PRO A 239 -17.39 0.29 -0.51
N ASN A 240 -16.45 0.01 0.39
CA ASN A 240 -16.29 -1.30 1.02
C ASN A 240 -16.83 -1.28 2.45
N LYS A 241 -17.62 -2.29 2.83
CA LYS A 241 -17.96 -2.52 4.24
C LYS A 241 -16.74 -3.09 4.97
N ILE A 242 -16.24 -2.35 5.94
CA ILE A 242 -15.09 -2.71 6.78
C ILE A 242 -15.61 -3.44 8.02
N THR A 243 -14.93 -4.52 8.38
CA THR A 243 -15.21 -5.40 9.51
C THR A 243 -13.91 -5.74 10.23
N SER A 244 -13.98 -6.44 11.37
CA SER A 244 -12.77 -6.91 12.07
C SER A 244 -11.86 -7.76 11.17
N LYS A 245 -12.41 -8.46 10.18
CA LYS A 245 -11.65 -9.27 9.22
C LYS A 245 -10.68 -8.46 8.36
N ASP A 246 -10.99 -7.19 8.11
CA ASP A 246 -10.11 -6.30 7.36
C ASP A 246 -8.84 -5.93 8.16
N PHE A 247 -8.78 -6.34 9.42
CA PHE A 247 -7.62 -6.20 10.31
C PHE A 247 -6.92 -7.54 10.59
N GLU A 248 -7.31 -8.63 9.94
CA GLU A 248 -6.58 -9.91 10.02
C GLU A 248 -5.35 -9.89 9.10
N GLY A 249 -4.26 -10.56 9.50
CA GLY A 249 -3.05 -10.72 8.69
C GLY A 249 -2.23 -9.44 8.47
N TRP A 250 -2.46 -8.40 9.27
CA TRP A 250 -1.58 -7.23 9.32
C TRP A 250 -0.20 -7.64 9.83
N VAL A 251 0.84 -6.96 9.38
CA VAL A 251 2.24 -7.32 9.66
C VAL A 251 2.95 -6.23 10.44
N GLN A 252 3.88 -6.64 11.29
CA GLN A 252 4.70 -5.81 12.17
C GLN A 252 3.98 -4.98 13.24
N GLU A 253 3.05 -4.08 12.89
CA GLU A 253 2.39 -3.19 13.87
C GLU A 253 1.08 -2.58 13.31
N ARG A 254 0.10 -2.28 14.17
CA ARG A 254 -1.14 -1.59 13.73
C ARG A 254 -0.89 -0.14 13.30
N GLY A 255 0.03 0.53 13.98
CA GLY A 255 0.29 1.93 13.70
C GLY A 255 1.12 2.62 14.77
N LEU A 256 1.54 3.83 14.43
CA LEU A 256 2.52 4.60 15.17
C LEU A 256 2.18 6.09 15.08
N TYR A 257 2.66 6.85 16.08
CA TYR A 257 2.53 8.30 16.18
C TYR A 257 1.09 8.79 16.03
N PHE A 258 0.18 8.14 16.76
CA PHE A 258 -1.21 8.56 16.81
C PHE A 258 -1.33 9.94 17.47
N PRO A 259 -2.14 10.85 16.93
CA PRO A 259 -2.55 12.04 17.67
C PRO A 259 -3.14 11.68 19.02
N GLU A 260 -2.88 12.50 20.03
CA GLU A 260 -3.43 12.32 21.38
C GLU A 260 -4.40 13.44 21.81
N GLU A 261 -4.27 14.61 21.19
CA GLU A 261 -5.15 15.75 21.35
C GLU A 261 -5.54 16.26 19.97
N TRP A 262 -6.81 16.62 19.79
CA TRP A 262 -7.32 17.15 18.53
C TRP A 262 -8.57 18.00 18.80
N ASP A 263 -8.80 18.93 17.88
CA ASP A 263 -10.00 19.76 17.87
C ASP A 263 -11.29 18.94 17.71
N THR A 264 -12.39 19.41 18.29
CA THR A 264 -13.72 18.78 18.20
C THR A 264 -14.25 18.57 16.78
N ASN A 265 -13.71 19.28 15.79
CA ASN A 265 -14.05 19.07 14.38
C ASN A 265 -13.53 17.73 13.82
N TYR A 266 -12.57 17.07 14.50
CA TYR A 266 -12.12 15.73 14.11
C TYR A 266 -12.99 14.65 14.75
N THR A 267 -13.47 13.75 13.89
CA THR A 267 -14.14 12.52 14.28
C THR A 267 -13.14 11.37 14.30
N PRO A 268 -12.86 10.75 15.47
CA PRO A 268 -12.05 9.54 15.53
C PRO A 268 -12.87 8.32 15.08
N ILE A 269 -12.28 7.48 14.23
CA ILE A 269 -12.98 6.34 13.60
C ILE A 269 -12.60 5.00 14.24
N LEU A 270 -11.33 4.84 14.61
CA LEU A 270 -10.77 3.58 15.09
C LEU A 270 -10.06 3.77 16.43
N SER A 271 -10.10 2.71 17.24
CA SER A 271 -9.36 2.61 18.51
C SER A 271 -8.64 1.28 18.62
N SER A 272 -7.45 1.29 19.22
CA SER A 272 -6.71 0.07 19.59
C SER A 272 -5.69 0.39 20.68
N ASN A 273 -5.10 -0.64 21.28
CA ASN A 273 -4.03 -0.52 22.26
C ASN A 273 -3.26 -1.84 22.33
N ASP A 274 -1.98 -1.76 22.70
CA ASP A 274 -1.24 -2.95 23.09
C ASP A 274 -1.79 -3.50 24.42
N PRO A 275 -1.60 -4.80 24.74
CA PRO A 275 -2.09 -5.41 25.96
C PRO A 275 -1.64 -4.67 27.21
N GLY A 276 -2.59 -4.26 28.05
CA GLY A 276 -2.31 -3.50 29.28
C GLY A 276 -2.11 -2.01 29.10
N GLU A 277 -2.15 -1.48 27.87
CA GLU A 277 -2.07 -0.05 27.60
C GLU A 277 -3.45 0.63 27.47
N ASN A 278 -3.46 1.96 27.56
CA ASN A 278 -4.67 2.76 27.36
C ASN A 278 -5.08 2.79 25.88
N PRO A 279 -6.39 2.82 25.58
CA PRO A 279 -6.90 2.99 24.21
C PRO A 279 -6.32 4.21 23.48
N ASN A 280 -5.87 3.99 22.25
CA ASN A 280 -5.47 5.03 21.30
C ASN A 280 -6.61 5.30 20.33
N ASN A 281 -7.29 6.44 20.47
CA ASN A 281 -8.44 6.80 19.63
C ASN A 281 -8.06 7.67 18.41
N GLY A 282 -6.80 8.14 18.33
CA GLY A 282 -6.31 9.01 17.26
C GLY A 282 -5.78 8.27 16.03
N MET A 283 -6.01 6.95 15.91
CA MET A 283 -5.40 6.13 14.86
C MET A 283 -5.84 6.53 13.45
N LEU A 284 -7.11 6.93 13.33
CA LEU A 284 -7.74 7.43 12.11
C LEU A 284 -8.68 8.57 12.50
N LEU A 285 -8.30 9.80 12.15
CA LEU A 285 -9.08 11.01 12.36
C LEU A 285 -9.57 11.53 11.01
N VAL A 286 -10.83 11.94 10.95
CA VAL A 286 -11.41 12.62 9.78
C VAL A 286 -12.10 13.91 10.21
N ALA A 287 -11.90 14.98 9.46
CA ALA A 287 -12.62 16.23 9.62
C ALA A 287 -13.18 16.67 8.27
N LYS A 288 -14.42 17.16 8.30
CA LYS A 288 -14.98 17.91 7.17
C LYS A 288 -14.51 19.36 7.25
N HIS A 289 -14.07 19.91 6.12
CA HIS A 289 -13.70 21.32 6.02
C HIS A 289 -14.16 21.85 4.68
N GLY A 290 -15.04 22.86 4.69
CA GLY A 290 -15.82 23.22 3.51
C GLY A 290 -16.59 22.02 2.97
N ASP A 291 -16.45 21.76 1.67
CA ASP A 291 -17.14 20.66 0.99
C ASP A 291 -16.34 19.35 0.97
N GLY A 292 -15.06 19.38 1.38
CA GLY A 292 -14.17 18.23 1.32
C GLY A 292 -13.80 17.64 2.67
N HIS A 293 -12.82 16.74 2.63
CA HIS A 293 -12.41 15.94 3.78
C HIS A 293 -10.90 15.98 3.99
N PHE A 294 -10.49 16.19 5.24
CA PHE A 294 -9.12 15.99 5.69
C PHE A 294 -9.08 14.74 6.56
N ILE A 295 -8.16 13.84 6.27
CA ILE A 295 -7.95 12.59 7.00
C ILE A 295 -6.51 12.56 7.48
N TYR A 296 -6.30 12.32 8.78
CA TYR A 296 -5.01 11.94 9.33
C TYR A 296 -5.07 10.47 9.77
N THR A 297 -4.06 9.69 9.41
CA THR A 297 -3.93 8.30 9.84
C THR A 297 -2.52 7.96 10.28
N GLY A 298 -2.40 7.35 11.47
CA GLY A 298 -1.16 6.74 11.95
C GLY A 298 -1.09 5.24 11.71
N LEU A 299 -2.09 4.65 11.03
CA LEU A 299 -2.07 3.24 10.65
C LEU A 299 -0.88 2.93 9.74
N SER A 300 -0.29 1.75 9.90
CA SER A 300 0.91 1.32 9.17
C SER A 300 0.67 0.91 7.71
N PHE A 301 -0.13 1.68 6.95
CA PHE A 301 -0.42 1.37 5.54
C PHE A 301 0.84 1.17 4.68
N PHE A 302 1.94 1.85 5.03
CA PHE A 302 3.23 1.70 4.38
C PHE A 302 3.92 0.34 4.60
N ARG A 303 3.42 -0.47 5.53
CA ARG A 303 3.78 -1.88 5.70
C ARG A 303 2.71 -2.80 5.13
N GLU A 304 1.45 -2.51 5.42
CA GLU A 304 0.33 -3.38 5.06
C GLU A 304 0.06 -3.46 3.56
N LEU A 305 0.10 -2.32 2.85
CA LEU A 305 -0.16 -2.30 1.41
C LEU A 305 0.95 -3.03 0.65
N PRO A 306 2.25 -2.78 0.91
CA PRO A 306 3.32 -3.54 0.26
C PRO A 306 3.33 -5.03 0.63
N ALA A 307 2.90 -5.39 1.84
CA ALA A 307 2.74 -6.80 2.25
C ALA A 307 1.52 -7.50 1.62
N GLY A 308 0.66 -6.76 0.92
CA GLY A 308 -0.50 -7.33 0.25
C GLY A 308 -1.65 -7.66 1.17
N VAL A 309 -1.84 -6.90 2.26
CA VAL A 309 -2.91 -7.14 3.24
C VAL A 309 -4.25 -6.62 2.72
N SER A 310 -5.15 -7.54 2.40
CA SER A 310 -6.40 -7.24 1.69
C SER A 310 -7.27 -6.16 2.34
N GLY A 311 -7.43 -6.23 3.66
CA GLY A 311 -8.26 -5.27 4.39
C GLY A 311 -7.67 -3.86 4.45
N ALA A 312 -6.34 -3.74 4.43
CA ALA A 312 -5.68 -2.44 4.33
C ALA A 312 -5.98 -1.75 3.00
N PHE A 313 -6.00 -2.49 1.88
CA PHE A 313 -6.42 -1.94 0.58
C PHE A 313 -7.87 -1.47 0.59
N ARG A 314 -8.78 -2.26 1.16
CA ARG A 314 -10.22 -1.91 1.25
C ARG A 314 -10.43 -0.64 2.08
N LEU A 315 -9.80 -0.54 3.24
CA LEU A 315 -9.89 0.66 4.08
C LEU A 315 -9.27 1.88 3.38
N PHE A 316 -8.09 1.74 2.78
CA PHE A 316 -7.44 2.85 2.08
C PHE A 316 -8.26 3.33 0.87
N ALA A 317 -8.89 2.42 0.13
CA ALA A 317 -9.82 2.78 -0.93
C ALA A 317 -11.03 3.57 -0.41
N ASN A 318 -11.57 3.22 0.78
CA ASN A 318 -12.61 4.02 1.43
C ASN A 318 -12.11 5.43 1.79
N LEU A 319 -10.87 5.58 2.28
CA LEU A 319 -10.29 6.90 2.57
C LEU A 319 -10.23 7.77 1.31
N ILE A 320 -9.81 7.22 0.17
CA ILE A 320 -9.79 7.95 -1.10
C ILE A 320 -11.22 8.25 -1.57
N SER A 321 -12.17 7.35 -1.32
CA SER A 321 -13.53 7.43 -1.86
C SER A 321 -14.48 8.34 -1.09
N ILE A 322 -14.12 8.79 0.11
CA ILE A 322 -15.03 9.55 0.99
C ILE A 322 -15.68 10.73 0.26
N GLY A 323 -17.00 10.86 0.41
CA GLY A 323 -17.76 11.94 -0.20
C GLY A 323 -17.98 11.81 -1.71
N LYS A 324 -17.47 10.75 -2.35
CA LYS A 324 -17.61 10.50 -3.80
C LYS A 324 -18.84 9.67 -4.16
N ASP A 325 -19.85 9.70 -3.28
CA ASP A 325 -21.12 8.98 -3.42
C ASP A 325 -22.28 9.90 -3.85
N VAL A 326 -22.00 11.16 -4.19
CA VAL A 326 -22.99 12.16 -4.59
C VAL A 326 -22.78 12.62 -6.03
N GLN A 327 -22.84 11.70 -6.99
CA GLN A 327 -23.28 12.07 -8.35
C GLN A 327 -24.22 10.97 -8.87
N PRO A 328 -25.46 11.32 -9.27
CA PRO A 328 -26.42 10.39 -9.85
C PRO A 328 -25.97 9.83 -11.19
#